data_AF-A0A9W6TVM9-F1
#
_entry.id   AF-A0A9W6TVM9-F1
#
_cell.length_a   1.000
_cell.length_b   1.000
_cell.length_c   1.000
_cell.angle_alpha   90.00
_cell.angle_beta   90.00
_cell.angle_gamma   90.00
#
_symmetry.space_group_name_H-M   'P 1'
#
loop_
_entity.id
_entity.type
_entity.pdbx_description
1 polymer ?
#
loop_
_entity_poly.entity_id
_entity_poly.type
_entity_poly.pdbx_seq_one_letter_code
_entity_poly.pdbx_strand_id
1 'polypeptide(L)'
;MTLDHLDTLLQKQKYLCGLCYCQLTVDTASADRVNNKIGHIDSNILVSCSKCNTARKGMSLKGFCYKKLLEFNSDRLVRGGKLCKKIIGYDANALYLWALGNEMPCGRLTTIEAYDGIVEDIIADKIFGFLECDILTPDHLKDYFSEMTLILKNTLIDCADEIVIGHHMYKYNEERKQSRAKPARKLIGSYFGEKILIYAPLLKWYISHGLNISKTYCFIKASTHKAFDPFMEAVSNARREGNADKSKAMIAEMMKLVGNSAFGRSGMNNEQAQRGQVAKFDRPTPGLFKEEWRGNAMVSLSSKNYICYLPDDEHKVKVSAKGIQQGRGRNVDVLNPDGFETVRFQDQKKWFDGFKIASHNPNSWQMDLAFWEKRPILTAININSRLGNAKLLLNKTAATVLAALKAFVHLHTVDILASDNGSEFMSYNNEPGDHGTMGKIERFNKTLKQRLTKKNVSQEDYTIAYYRCYRKL
;
A
#
# COMPACT_ATOMS: atom_id res chain seq x y z
N MET A 1 -26.52 -1.25 20.10
CA MET A 1 -25.79 -1.06 18.82
C MET A 1 -26.74 -1.44 17.70
N THR A 2 -26.98 -0.54 16.74
CA THR A 2 -27.85 -0.81 15.57
C THR A 2 -27.06 -1.59 14.50
N LEU A 3 -27.78 -2.21 13.55
CA LEU A 3 -27.15 -2.90 12.41
C LEU A 3 -26.35 -1.92 11.53
N ASP A 4 -26.90 -0.74 11.23
CA ASP A 4 -26.20 0.28 10.43
C ASP A 4 -24.90 0.75 11.10
N HIS A 5 -24.90 0.84 12.43
CA HIS A 5 -23.71 1.18 13.19
C HIS A 5 -22.68 0.04 13.15
N LEU A 6 -23.10 -1.22 13.25
CA LEU A 6 -22.20 -2.37 13.09
C LEU A 6 -21.58 -2.41 11.69
N ASP A 7 -22.35 -2.13 10.64
CA ASP A 7 -21.84 -2.03 9.26
C ASP A 7 -20.85 -0.88 9.10
N THR A 8 -21.11 0.26 9.73
CA THR A 8 -20.17 1.39 9.76
C THR A 8 -18.84 0.98 10.42
N LEU A 9 -18.89 0.24 11.52
CA LEU A 9 -17.68 -0.25 12.20
C LEU A 9 -16.93 -1.30 11.37
N LEU A 10 -17.64 -2.22 10.71
CA LEU A 10 -17.08 -3.20 9.78
C LEU A 10 -16.40 -2.52 8.59
N GLN A 11 -17.03 -1.50 8.00
CA GLN A 11 -16.45 -0.71 6.92
C GLN A 11 -15.20 0.05 7.36
N LYS A 12 -15.25 0.71 8.53
CA LYS A 12 -14.08 1.37 9.13
C LYS A 12 -12.92 0.39 9.35
N GLN A 13 -13.21 -0.82 9.83
CA GLN A 13 -12.22 -1.91 10.00
C GLN A 13 -11.89 -2.67 8.71
N LYS A 14 -12.38 -2.21 7.55
CA LYS A 14 -12.13 -2.83 6.23
C LYS A 14 -12.51 -4.32 6.20
N TYR A 15 -13.51 -4.73 6.98
CA TYR A 15 -13.97 -6.11 7.13
C TYR A 15 -12.87 -7.09 7.58
N LEU A 16 -11.88 -6.59 8.33
CA LEU A 16 -10.83 -7.40 8.92
C LEU A 16 -11.04 -7.54 10.42
N CYS A 17 -10.70 -8.71 10.94
CA CYS A 17 -10.65 -8.94 12.38
C CYS A 17 -9.64 -7.95 12.99
N GLY A 18 -10.06 -7.11 13.93
CA GLY A 18 -9.17 -6.17 14.62
C GLY A 18 -8.17 -6.81 15.59
N LEU A 19 -7.92 -8.13 15.49
CA LEU A 19 -7.02 -8.90 16.36
C LEU A 19 -6.02 -9.73 15.55
N CYS A 20 -6.50 -10.49 14.57
CA CYS A 20 -5.66 -11.34 13.72
C CYS A 20 -5.65 -10.95 12.25
N TYR A 21 -6.39 -9.89 11.88
CA TYR A 21 -6.52 -9.40 10.51
C TYR A 21 -7.07 -10.39 9.49
N CYS A 22 -7.63 -11.54 9.92
CA CYS A 22 -8.33 -12.42 9.01
C CYS A 22 -9.59 -11.74 8.47
N GLN A 23 -9.99 -12.13 7.26
CA GLN A 23 -11.22 -11.64 6.66
C GLN A 23 -12.42 -12.04 7.52
N LEU A 24 -13.31 -11.07 7.77
CA LEU A 24 -14.57 -11.29 8.45
C LEU A 24 -15.65 -11.63 7.42
N THR A 25 -16.44 -12.64 7.76
CA THR A 25 -17.67 -13.02 7.06
C THR A 25 -18.84 -12.88 8.02
N VAL A 26 -20.06 -12.94 7.50
CA VAL A 26 -21.29 -12.93 8.33
C VAL A 26 -21.25 -14.00 9.43
N ASP A 27 -20.67 -15.17 9.13
CA ASP A 27 -20.60 -16.30 10.07
C ASP A 27 -19.43 -16.23 11.06
N THR A 28 -18.44 -15.38 10.78
CA THR A 28 -17.20 -15.31 11.58
C THR A 28 -17.04 -14.02 12.35
N ALA A 29 -17.75 -12.96 11.97
CA ALA A 29 -17.70 -11.66 12.65
C ALA A 29 -18.35 -11.72 14.03
N SER A 30 -17.70 -11.07 14.98
CA SER A 30 -18.15 -10.88 16.35
C SER A 30 -17.80 -9.46 16.77
N ALA A 31 -18.75 -8.74 17.36
CA ALA A 31 -18.51 -7.41 17.90
C ALA A 31 -18.66 -7.46 19.42
N ASP A 32 -17.62 -7.07 20.13
CA ASP A 32 -17.60 -7.11 21.59
C ASP A 32 -16.98 -5.83 22.16
N ARG A 33 -17.24 -5.60 23.45
CA ARG A 33 -16.67 -4.46 24.17
C ARG A 33 -15.18 -4.69 24.42
N VAL A 34 -14.40 -3.64 24.22
CA VAL A 34 -12.99 -3.61 24.63
C VAL A 34 -12.92 -3.61 26.16
N ASN A 35 -13.73 -2.77 26.80
CA ASN A 35 -13.88 -2.65 28.24
C ASN A 35 -15.34 -2.90 28.66
N ASN A 36 -15.56 -3.97 29.43
CA ASN A 36 -16.89 -4.35 29.92
C ASN A 36 -17.51 -3.35 30.91
N LYS A 37 -16.70 -2.45 31.50
CA LYS A 37 -17.16 -1.39 32.40
C LYS A 37 -17.71 -0.17 31.67
N ILE A 38 -17.49 -0.08 30.36
CA ILE A 38 -17.96 1.03 29.51
C ILE A 38 -19.08 0.49 28.62
N GLY A 39 -20.08 1.33 28.34
CA GLY A 39 -21.19 0.98 27.45
C GLY A 39 -20.74 0.71 26.01
N HIS A 40 -21.69 0.36 25.15
CA HIS A 40 -21.46 0.17 23.71
C HIS A 40 -21.36 1.53 23.00
N ILE A 41 -20.22 2.20 23.14
CA ILE A 41 -19.84 3.42 22.43
C ILE A 41 -18.77 3.11 21.38
N ASP A 42 -18.68 3.88 20.29
CA ASP A 42 -17.81 3.62 19.13
C ASP A 42 -16.35 3.36 19.51
N SER A 43 -15.82 4.07 20.51
CA SER A 43 -14.44 3.92 21.00
C SER A 43 -14.21 2.69 21.87
N ASN A 44 -15.26 1.95 22.20
CA ASN A 44 -15.23 0.78 23.09
C ASN A 44 -15.70 -0.51 22.39
N ILE A 45 -15.94 -0.51 21.08
CA ILE A 45 -16.39 -1.69 20.34
C ILE A 45 -15.29 -2.11 19.37
N LEU A 46 -14.93 -3.40 19.41
CA LEU A 46 -13.99 -4.00 18.47
C LEU A 46 -14.66 -5.13 17.71
N VAL A 47 -14.62 -5.07 16.37
CA VAL A 47 -15.04 -6.18 15.54
C VAL A 47 -13.88 -7.16 15.36
N SER A 48 -14.10 -8.42 15.72
CA SER A 48 -13.11 -9.49 15.66
C SER A 48 -13.73 -10.78 15.15
N CYS A 49 -12.92 -11.77 14.77
CA CYS A 49 -13.45 -13.09 14.44
C CYS A 49 -13.82 -13.84 15.72
N SER A 50 -14.84 -14.69 15.66
CA SER A 50 -15.34 -15.48 16.78
C SER A 50 -14.24 -16.29 17.50
N LYS A 51 -13.27 -16.80 16.74
CA LYS A 51 -12.08 -17.49 17.27
C LYS A 51 -11.23 -16.58 18.16
N CYS A 52 -10.92 -15.37 17.69
CA CYS A 52 -10.12 -14.42 18.45
C CYS A 52 -10.90 -13.86 19.64
N ASN A 53 -12.19 -13.58 19.49
CA ASN A 53 -13.01 -13.12 20.60
C ASN A 53 -13.04 -14.14 21.75
N THR A 54 -13.17 -15.43 21.41
CA THR A 54 -13.14 -16.52 22.39
C THR A 54 -11.76 -16.68 23.03
N ALA A 55 -10.69 -16.63 22.23
CA ALA A 55 -9.31 -16.83 22.70
C ALA A 55 -8.76 -15.67 23.56
N ARG A 56 -9.33 -14.46 23.47
CA ARG A 56 -8.88 -13.28 24.21
C ARG A 56 -9.31 -13.25 25.68
N LYS A 57 -10.31 -14.05 26.10
CA LYS A 57 -11.04 -13.90 27.39
C LYS A 57 -10.18 -13.74 28.65
N GLY A 58 -8.91 -14.15 28.66
CA GLY A 58 -7.97 -13.98 29.78
C GLY A 58 -6.79 -13.02 29.55
N MET A 59 -6.81 -12.17 28.51
CA MET A 59 -5.68 -11.32 28.12
C MET A 59 -6.12 -9.89 27.77
N SER A 60 -5.23 -8.92 28.01
CA SER A 60 -5.44 -7.56 27.52
C SER A 60 -5.51 -7.54 26.00
N LEU A 61 -6.29 -6.62 25.43
CA LEU A 61 -6.41 -6.44 23.99
C LEU A 61 -5.03 -6.29 23.33
N LYS A 62 -4.21 -5.39 23.89
CA LYS A 62 -2.85 -5.09 23.46
C LYS A 62 -1.93 -6.31 23.48
N GLY A 63 -1.95 -7.10 24.57
CA GLY A 63 -1.16 -8.32 24.67
C GLY A 63 -1.58 -9.39 23.66
N PHE A 64 -2.89 -9.51 23.39
CA PHE A 64 -3.39 -10.48 22.42
C PHE A 64 -3.04 -10.10 20.98
N CYS A 65 -3.17 -8.82 20.61
CA CYS A 65 -2.74 -8.32 19.30
C CYS A 65 -1.24 -8.55 19.09
N TYR A 66 -0.41 -8.27 20.10
CA TYR A 66 1.03 -8.53 20.04
C TYR A 66 1.35 -10.02 19.84
N LYS A 67 0.67 -10.92 20.58
CA LYS A 67 0.80 -12.37 20.39
C LYS A 67 0.44 -12.79 18.96
N LYS A 68 -0.67 -12.28 18.40
CA LYS A 68 -1.09 -12.59 17.02
C LYS A 68 -0.11 -12.07 15.98
N LEU A 69 0.48 -10.90 16.23
CA LEU A 69 1.54 -10.35 15.40
C LEU A 69 2.78 -11.25 15.43
N LEU A 70 3.19 -11.76 16.60
CA LEU A 70 4.30 -12.71 16.70
C LEU A 70 4.02 -14.03 15.98
N GLU A 71 2.81 -14.59 16.14
CA GLU A 71 2.38 -15.80 15.42
C GLU A 71 2.44 -15.60 13.91
N PHE A 72 1.92 -14.46 13.41
CA PHE A 72 1.90 -14.13 11.98
C PHE A 72 3.30 -13.92 11.37
N ASN A 73 4.26 -13.45 12.16
CA ASN A 73 5.63 -13.22 11.71
C ASN A 73 6.59 -14.35 12.12
N SER A 74 6.09 -15.47 12.63
CA SER A 74 6.92 -16.55 13.16
C SER A 74 7.86 -17.17 12.12
N ASP A 75 7.48 -17.12 10.84
CA ASP A 75 8.26 -17.53 9.67
C ASP A 75 9.00 -16.38 8.97
N ARG A 76 8.73 -15.12 9.36
CA ARG A 76 9.33 -13.91 8.76
C ARG A 76 10.62 -13.53 9.49
N LEU A 77 11.58 -14.43 9.41
CA LEU A 77 12.88 -14.34 10.06
C LEU A 77 13.81 -13.39 9.29
N VAL A 78 14.70 -12.70 10.01
CA VAL A 78 15.78 -11.92 9.39
C VAL A 78 16.88 -12.84 8.87
N ARG A 79 17.84 -12.28 8.11
CA ARG A 79 18.98 -13.00 7.54
C ARG A 79 19.57 -14.02 8.53
N GLY A 80 19.66 -15.28 8.08
CA GLY A 80 20.11 -16.40 8.90
C GLY A 80 19.04 -17.04 9.79
N GLY A 81 17.74 -16.83 9.51
CA GLY A 81 16.65 -17.53 10.20
C GLY A 81 16.45 -17.07 11.65
N LYS A 82 16.78 -15.81 11.97
CA LYS A 82 16.69 -15.29 13.35
C LYS A 82 15.46 -14.41 13.53
N LEU A 83 14.88 -14.44 14.72
CA LEU A 83 13.82 -13.49 15.10
C LEU A 83 14.44 -12.13 15.41
N CYS A 84 13.91 -11.07 14.79
CA CYS A 84 14.28 -9.71 15.13
C CYS A 84 13.77 -9.34 16.54
N LYS A 85 14.68 -9.00 17.46
CA LYS A 85 14.33 -8.60 18.83
C LYS A 85 14.31 -7.09 19.04
N LYS A 86 15.07 -6.34 18.24
CA LYS A 86 15.27 -4.91 18.41
C LYS A 86 15.65 -4.26 17.09
N ILE A 87 15.15 -3.05 16.89
CA ILE A 87 15.43 -2.19 15.73
C ILE A 87 16.15 -0.95 16.25
N ILE A 88 17.31 -0.67 15.66
CA ILE A 88 18.11 0.51 15.97
C ILE A 88 18.35 1.22 14.64
N GLY A 89 17.97 2.49 14.57
CA GLY A 89 18.21 3.34 13.42
C GLY A 89 19.40 4.25 13.70
N TYR A 90 20.37 4.27 12.80
CA TYR A 90 21.48 5.21 12.83
C TYR A 90 21.36 6.20 11.67
N ASP A 91 21.78 7.44 11.88
CA ASP A 91 21.89 8.46 10.84
C ASP A 91 23.25 9.12 10.92
N ALA A 92 23.81 9.42 9.76
CA ALA A 92 25.12 10.03 9.65
C ALA A 92 24.99 11.55 9.86
N ASN A 93 25.70 12.08 10.85
CA ASN A 93 25.69 13.51 11.11
C ASN A 93 26.30 14.26 9.93
N ALA A 94 25.50 15.10 9.28
CA ALA A 94 25.93 15.97 8.17
C ALA A 94 26.76 15.24 7.09
N LEU A 95 26.25 14.09 6.62
CA LEU A 95 26.93 13.22 5.66
C LEU A 95 27.50 13.98 4.43
N TYR A 96 26.72 14.87 3.82
CA TYR A 96 27.19 15.64 2.66
C TYR A 96 28.32 16.60 2.99
N LEU A 97 28.25 17.25 4.17
CA LEU A 97 29.30 18.16 4.61
C LEU A 97 30.61 17.40 4.91
N TRP A 98 30.49 16.22 5.54
CA TRP A 98 31.63 15.34 5.73
C TRP A 98 32.23 14.91 4.38
N ALA A 99 31.40 14.48 3.44
CA ALA A 99 31.85 14.09 2.10
C ALA A 99 32.59 15.22 1.39
N LEU A 100 32.11 16.48 1.49
CA LEU A 100 32.80 17.65 0.93
C LEU A 100 34.18 17.91 1.55
N GLY A 101 34.38 17.61 2.83
CA GLY A 101 35.67 17.77 3.51
C GLY A 101 36.72 16.72 3.13
N ASN A 102 36.36 15.70 2.34
CA ASN A 102 37.31 14.70 1.85
C ASN A 102 38.07 15.18 0.61
N GLU A 103 38.93 14.31 0.08
CA GLU A 103 39.58 14.50 -1.22
C GLU A 103 38.52 14.66 -2.33
N MET A 104 38.58 15.79 -3.03
CA MET A 104 37.63 16.16 -4.09
C MET A 104 38.35 16.37 -5.42
N PRO A 105 37.70 16.06 -6.56
CA PRO A 105 38.20 16.41 -7.89
C PRO A 105 38.24 17.92 -8.06
N CYS A 106 39.45 18.42 -8.32
CA CYS A 106 39.78 19.82 -8.42
C CYS A 106 40.56 20.12 -9.70
N GLY A 107 40.64 21.41 -10.04
CA GLY A 107 41.40 21.89 -11.19
C GLY A 107 40.71 21.61 -12.53
N ARG A 108 41.48 21.75 -13.61
CA ARG A 108 40.99 21.49 -14.97
C ARG A 108 40.95 19.98 -15.22
N LEU A 109 39.77 19.46 -15.50
CA LEU A 109 39.59 18.06 -15.87
C LEU A 109 40.13 17.81 -17.29
N THR A 110 40.85 16.70 -17.46
CA THR A 110 41.35 16.25 -18.75
C THR A 110 40.94 14.81 -19.02
N THR A 111 40.56 14.51 -20.25
CA THR A 111 40.20 13.16 -20.66
C THR A 111 41.39 12.49 -21.32
N ILE A 112 41.68 11.25 -20.92
CA ILE A 112 42.63 10.35 -21.55
C ILE A 112 41.93 9.06 -21.96
N GLU A 113 42.49 8.34 -22.93
CA GLU A 113 42.04 6.98 -23.23
C GLU A 113 42.35 6.04 -22.06
N ALA A 114 41.48 5.07 -21.83
CA ALA A 114 41.76 4.02 -20.85
C ALA A 114 42.87 3.10 -21.39
N TYR A 115 43.83 2.74 -20.54
CA TYR A 115 44.97 1.88 -20.87
C TYR A 115 44.96 0.61 -20.01
N ASP A 116 45.67 -0.42 -20.47
CA ASP A 116 45.86 -1.66 -19.71
C ASP A 116 46.59 -1.35 -18.39
N GLY A 117 46.03 -1.75 -17.26
CA GLY A 117 46.58 -1.41 -15.93
C GLY A 117 45.88 -0.23 -15.23
N ILE A 118 44.95 0.47 -15.89
CA ILE A 118 44.33 1.68 -15.34
C ILE A 118 43.54 1.40 -14.05
N VAL A 119 42.95 0.21 -13.92
CA VAL A 119 42.18 -0.18 -12.74
C VAL A 119 43.11 -0.42 -11.56
N GLU A 120 44.24 -1.08 -11.80
CA GLU A 120 45.31 -1.31 -10.83
C GLU A 120 45.89 0.01 -10.33
N ASP A 121 46.08 0.97 -11.22
CA ASP A 121 46.56 2.31 -10.88
C ASP A 121 45.54 3.12 -10.06
N ILE A 122 44.23 2.93 -10.29
CA ILE A 122 43.17 3.48 -9.42
C ILE A 122 43.22 2.82 -8.03
N ILE A 123 43.33 1.50 -7.96
CA ILE A 123 43.37 0.76 -6.70
C ILE A 123 44.61 1.13 -5.87
N ALA A 124 45.74 1.32 -6.53
CA ALA A 124 47.01 1.75 -5.93
C ALA A 124 47.10 3.25 -5.66
N ASP A 125 46.01 4.01 -5.85
CA ASP A 125 45.93 5.47 -5.66
C ASP A 125 46.96 6.27 -6.47
N LYS A 126 47.44 5.73 -7.61
CA LYS A 126 48.38 6.42 -8.51
C LYS A 126 47.70 7.45 -9.40
N ILE A 127 46.43 7.23 -9.71
CA ILE A 127 45.61 8.15 -10.49
C ILE A 127 44.29 8.44 -9.79
N PHE A 128 43.76 9.64 -10.04
CA PHE A 128 42.54 10.13 -9.41
C PHE A 128 41.65 10.82 -10.43
N GLY A 129 40.34 10.62 -10.31
CA GLY A 129 39.38 11.10 -11.29
C GLY A 129 38.17 10.17 -11.44
N PHE A 130 37.75 9.95 -12.68
CA PHE A 130 36.56 9.17 -13.00
C PHE A 130 36.85 8.22 -14.17
N LEU A 131 36.47 6.96 -14.03
CA LEU A 131 36.59 5.96 -15.09
C LEU A 131 35.22 5.73 -15.72
N GLU A 132 35.15 5.83 -17.05
CA GLU A 132 34.01 5.34 -17.82
C GLU A 132 34.21 3.85 -18.11
N CYS A 133 33.29 3.01 -17.62
CA CYS A 133 33.43 1.56 -17.72
C CYS A 133 32.07 0.83 -17.74
N ASP A 134 32.12 -0.41 -18.19
CA ASP A 134 31.07 -1.40 -17.96
C ASP A 134 31.38 -2.13 -16.66
N ILE A 135 30.40 -2.23 -15.77
CA ILE A 135 30.54 -2.85 -14.44
C ILE A 135 29.36 -3.77 -14.16
N LEU A 136 29.61 -4.89 -13.49
CA LEU A 136 28.57 -5.85 -13.13
C LEU A 136 28.79 -6.46 -11.75
N THR A 137 27.69 -6.85 -11.11
CA THR A 137 27.64 -7.65 -9.91
C THR A 137 27.61 -9.13 -10.30
N PRO A 138 28.63 -9.92 -9.96
CA PRO A 138 28.65 -11.37 -10.22
C PRO A 138 27.44 -12.09 -9.62
N ASP A 139 27.01 -13.19 -10.25
CA ASP A 139 25.78 -13.91 -9.87
C ASP A 139 25.78 -14.35 -8.40
N HIS A 140 26.91 -14.85 -7.90
CA HIS A 140 27.04 -15.30 -6.50
C HIS A 140 26.91 -14.16 -5.47
N LEU A 141 26.95 -12.89 -5.89
CA LEU A 141 26.76 -11.71 -5.03
C LEU A 141 25.38 -11.07 -5.19
N LYS A 142 24.57 -11.47 -6.18
CA LYS A 142 23.25 -10.87 -6.43
C LYS A 142 22.33 -11.04 -5.23
N ASP A 143 22.28 -12.22 -4.62
CA ASP A 143 21.47 -12.45 -3.43
C ASP A 143 21.92 -11.59 -2.26
N TYR A 144 23.23 -11.40 -2.09
CA TYR A 144 23.79 -10.54 -1.04
C TYR A 144 23.36 -9.08 -1.20
N PHE A 145 23.41 -8.54 -2.42
CA PHE A 145 23.05 -7.17 -2.78
C PHE A 145 21.59 -6.99 -3.22
N SER A 146 20.75 -8.00 -3.03
CA SER A 146 19.35 -7.98 -3.50
C SER A 146 18.50 -6.91 -2.83
N GLU A 147 18.80 -6.57 -1.58
CA GLU A 147 18.14 -5.49 -0.84
C GLU A 147 18.52 -4.09 -1.36
N MET A 148 19.77 -3.92 -1.80
CA MET A 148 20.28 -2.66 -2.33
C MET A 148 21.40 -2.94 -3.34
N THR A 149 21.04 -2.87 -4.60
CA THR A 149 22.00 -2.99 -5.70
C THR A 149 22.91 -1.77 -5.73
N LEU A 150 24.22 -2.03 -5.90
CA LEU A 150 25.24 -0.99 -5.76
C LEU A 150 25.31 -0.07 -7.00
N ILE A 151 25.09 -0.61 -8.20
CA ILE A 151 25.21 0.16 -9.44
C ILE A 151 23.92 0.94 -9.67
N LEU A 152 24.01 2.27 -9.65
CA LEU A 152 22.90 3.15 -9.97
C LEU A 152 23.01 3.61 -11.42
N LYS A 153 21.93 3.43 -12.20
CA LYS A 153 21.88 3.91 -13.59
C LYS A 153 20.59 4.63 -13.89
N ASN A 154 20.68 5.63 -14.76
CA ASN A 154 19.52 6.35 -15.28
C ASN A 154 19.09 5.71 -16.60
N THR A 155 17.94 5.06 -16.62
CA THR A 155 17.41 4.39 -17.82
C THR A 155 15.94 4.72 -18.05
N LEU A 156 15.46 4.53 -19.28
CA LEU A 156 14.05 4.63 -19.59
C LEU A 156 13.31 3.45 -18.94
N ILE A 157 12.29 3.77 -18.15
CA ILE A 157 11.39 2.77 -17.57
C ILE A 157 10.05 2.90 -18.29
N ASP A 158 9.77 1.95 -19.17
CA ASP A 158 8.46 1.83 -19.81
C ASP A 158 7.47 1.20 -18.83
N CYS A 159 6.48 1.98 -18.43
CA CYS A 159 5.45 1.52 -17.49
C CYS A 159 4.31 0.75 -18.20
N ALA A 160 4.38 0.57 -19.52
CA ALA A 160 3.52 -0.31 -20.30
C ALA A 160 4.17 -1.66 -20.60
N ASP A 161 5.43 -1.87 -20.18
CA ASP A 161 6.11 -3.16 -20.30
C ASP A 161 6.03 -3.92 -18.97
N GLU A 162 5.29 -5.03 -18.96
CA GLU A 162 5.09 -5.88 -17.79
C GLU A 162 6.40 -6.47 -17.26
N ILE A 163 7.36 -6.77 -18.14
CA ILE A 163 8.66 -7.34 -17.75
C ILE A 163 9.47 -6.31 -16.96
N VAL A 164 9.37 -5.03 -17.34
CA VAL A 164 10.16 -3.94 -16.74
C VAL A 164 9.66 -3.55 -15.35
N ILE A 165 8.33 -3.40 -15.18
CA ILE A 165 7.76 -2.94 -13.90
C ILE A 165 7.16 -4.05 -13.03
N GLY A 166 7.09 -5.27 -13.57
CA GLY A 166 6.49 -6.44 -12.93
C GLY A 166 4.97 -6.46 -13.02
N HIS A 167 4.41 -7.68 -13.01
CA HIS A 167 2.99 -7.97 -13.18
C HIS A 167 2.04 -7.10 -12.32
N HIS A 168 2.36 -6.96 -11.03
CA HIS A 168 1.52 -6.20 -10.10
C HIS A 168 1.43 -4.72 -10.47
N MET A 169 2.59 -4.07 -10.69
CA MET A 169 2.62 -2.66 -11.04
C MET A 169 2.04 -2.40 -12.43
N TYR A 170 2.21 -3.35 -13.35
CA TYR A 170 1.60 -3.31 -14.67
C TYR A 170 0.07 -3.28 -14.57
N LYS A 171 -0.54 -4.25 -13.87
CA LYS A 171 -1.99 -4.26 -13.63
C LYS A 171 -2.47 -2.98 -12.94
N TYR A 172 -1.79 -2.55 -11.90
CA TYR A 172 -2.12 -1.31 -11.20
C TYR A 172 -2.03 -0.09 -12.13
N ASN A 173 -1.07 -0.05 -13.04
CA ASN A 173 -0.98 1.01 -14.04
C ASN A 173 -2.17 0.93 -15.01
N GLU A 174 -2.50 -0.24 -15.57
CA GLU A 174 -3.65 -0.43 -16.47
C GLU A 174 -4.96 0.08 -15.85
N GLU A 175 -5.21 -0.24 -14.58
CA GLU A 175 -6.42 0.17 -13.84
C GLU A 175 -6.60 1.69 -13.74
N ARG A 176 -5.50 2.47 -13.83
CA ARG A 176 -5.54 3.94 -13.77
C ARG A 176 -6.04 4.59 -15.07
N LYS A 177 -6.25 3.83 -16.15
CA LYS A 177 -6.80 4.31 -17.44
C LYS A 177 -6.12 5.58 -17.95
N GLN A 178 -6.83 6.72 -17.94
CA GLN A 178 -6.33 8.01 -18.42
C GLN A 178 -5.19 8.59 -17.54
N SER A 179 -5.05 8.12 -16.30
CA SER A 179 -4.01 8.53 -15.36
C SER A 179 -2.85 7.53 -15.25
N ARG A 180 -2.64 6.73 -16.30
CA ARG A 180 -1.51 5.83 -16.45
C ARG A 180 -0.18 6.59 -16.38
N ALA A 181 0.78 6.00 -15.69
CA ALA A 181 2.15 6.44 -15.72
C ALA A 181 2.71 6.24 -17.14
N LYS A 182 3.35 7.29 -17.66
CA LYS A 182 4.02 7.27 -18.96
C LYS A 182 5.47 6.79 -18.82
N PRO A 183 6.08 6.28 -19.90
CA PRO A 183 7.51 6.02 -19.94
C PRO A 183 8.30 7.24 -19.49
N ALA A 184 9.27 7.04 -18.59
CA ALA A 184 10.09 8.12 -18.07
C ALA A 184 11.48 7.60 -17.71
N ARG A 185 12.48 8.47 -17.87
CA ARG A 185 13.82 8.20 -17.37
C ARG A 185 13.84 8.22 -15.85
N LYS A 186 14.34 7.15 -15.23
CA LYS A 186 14.41 7.00 -13.77
C LYS A 186 15.80 6.52 -13.37
N LEU A 187 16.27 7.00 -12.22
CA LEU A 187 17.42 6.42 -11.54
C LEU A 187 16.97 5.13 -10.85
N ILE A 188 17.61 4.02 -11.19
CA ILE A 188 17.32 2.70 -10.63
C ILE A 188 18.61 2.09 -10.08
N GLY A 189 18.46 1.18 -9.13
CA GLY A 189 19.51 0.22 -8.80
C GLY A 189 19.54 -0.92 -9.83
N SER A 190 20.73 -1.39 -10.15
CA SER A 190 20.99 -2.38 -11.19
C SER A 190 22.14 -3.31 -10.79
N TYR A 191 22.13 -4.54 -11.30
CA TYR A 191 23.28 -5.45 -11.17
C TYR A 191 24.33 -5.23 -12.25
N PHE A 192 24.07 -4.36 -13.24
CA PHE A 192 25.00 -4.05 -14.31
C PHE A 192 24.84 -2.61 -14.80
N GLY A 193 25.92 -2.07 -15.31
CA GLY A 193 26.00 -0.74 -15.89
C GLY A 193 26.89 -0.76 -17.10
N GLU A 194 26.48 -0.09 -18.17
CA GLU A 194 27.26 0.06 -19.38
C GLU A 194 27.62 1.54 -19.55
N LYS A 195 28.88 1.81 -19.92
CA LYS A 195 29.41 3.18 -20.10
C LYS A 195 29.05 4.11 -18.93
N ILE A 196 29.21 3.62 -17.71
CA ILE A 196 28.96 4.43 -16.52
C ILE A 196 30.25 5.13 -16.13
N LEU A 197 30.15 6.44 -15.87
CA LEU A 197 31.22 7.24 -15.31
C LEU A 197 31.25 7.09 -13.78
N ILE A 198 32.30 6.47 -13.24
CA ILE A 198 32.41 6.14 -11.82
C ILE A 198 33.60 6.87 -11.21
N TYR A 199 33.36 7.56 -10.09
CA TYR A 199 34.38 8.23 -9.30
C TYR A 199 35.38 7.21 -8.73
N ALA A 200 36.69 7.46 -8.88
CA ALA A 200 37.75 6.49 -8.58
C ALA A 200 37.67 5.88 -7.16
N PRO A 201 37.45 6.64 -6.07
CA PRO A 201 37.23 6.06 -4.74
C PRO A 201 36.01 5.14 -4.63
N LEU A 202 34.92 5.46 -5.33
CA LEU A 202 33.73 4.60 -5.37
C LEU A 202 33.99 3.31 -6.17
N LEU A 203 34.72 3.43 -7.28
CA LEU A 203 35.11 2.27 -8.10
C LEU A 203 36.01 1.31 -7.30
N LYS A 204 37.01 1.84 -6.61
CA LYS A 204 37.88 1.08 -5.71
C LYS A 204 37.05 0.34 -4.65
N TRP A 205 36.06 1.01 -4.07
CA TRP A 205 35.13 0.38 -3.12
C TRP A 205 34.31 -0.74 -3.79
N TYR A 206 33.77 -0.53 -4.99
CA TYR A 206 33.05 -1.58 -5.74
C TYR A 206 33.90 -2.82 -6.01
N ILE A 207 35.14 -2.64 -6.47
CA ILE A 207 36.06 -3.76 -6.74
C ILE A 207 36.38 -4.52 -5.46
N SER A 208 36.62 -3.81 -4.34
CA SER A 208 36.84 -4.46 -3.03
C SER A 208 35.64 -5.27 -2.53
N HIS A 209 34.44 -5.00 -3.06
CA HIS A 209 33.20 -5.73 -2.78
C HIS A 209 32.88 -6.79 -3.84
N GLY A 210 33.83 -7.09 -4.74
CA GLY A 210 33.74 -8.16 -5.72
C GLY A 210 32.99 -7.82 -7.00
N LEU A 211 32.69 -6.55 -7.27
CA LEU A 211 32.14 -6.14 -8.57
C LEU A 211 33.23 -6.24 -9.65
N ASN A 212 32.82 -6.61 -10.86
CA ASN A 212 33.74 -6.82 -11.98
C ASN A 212 33.57 -5.73 -13.05
N ILE A 213 34.69 -5.23 -13.56
CA ILE A 213 34.74 -4.34 -14.73
C ILE A 213 34.96 -5.20 -15.97
N SER A 214 34.00 -5.19 -16.90
CA SER A 214 34.11 -5.98 -18.14
C SER A 214 34.76 -5.20 -19.27
N LYS A 215 34.71 -3.85 -19.23
CA LYS A 215 35.26 -2.99 -20.28
C LYS A 215 35.54 -1.59 -19.75
N THR A 216 36.61 -0.97 -20.25
CA THR A 216 36.97 0.43 -19.96
C THR A 216 36.96 1.25 -21.25
N TYR A 217 36.65 2.55 -21.15
CA TYR A 217 36.54 3.44 -22.31
C TYR A 217 37.48 4.64 -22.21
N CYS A 218 37.21 5.56 -21.30
CA CYS A 218 38.03 6.74 -21.07
C CYS A 218 38.18 7.02 -19.57
N PHE A 219 39.17 7.83 -19.24
CA PHE A 219 39.40 8.30 -17.88
C PHE A 219 39.46 9.82 -17.84
N ILE A 220 38.66 10.41 -16.97
CA ILE A 220 38.68 11.85 -16.69
C ILE A 220 39.60 12.06 -15.50
N LYS A 221 40.83 12.51 -15.78
CA LYS A 221 41.83 12.82 -14.77
C LYS A 221 41.48 14.12 -14.06
N ALA A 222 41.64 14.12 -12.74
CA ALA A 222 41.47 15.29 -11.88
C ALA A 222 42.67 15.44 -10.95
N SER A 223 42.95 16.67 -10.52
CA SER A 223 43.77 16.90 -9.33
C SER A 223 42.92 16.61 -8.09
N THR A 224 43.55 16.22 -6.98
CA THR A 224 42.86 15.95 -5.72
C THR A 224 43.27 16.96 -4.66
N HIS A 225 42.29 17.57 -4.01
CA HIS A 225 42.50 18.42 -2.84
C HIS A 225 41.28 18.39 -1.91
N LYS A 226 41.50 18.60 -0.62
CA LYS A 226 40.43 18.89 0.36
C LYS A 226 39.99 20.35 0.33
N ALA A 227 39.53 20.81 -0.83
CA ALA A 227 39.25 22.23 -1.08
C ALA A 227 38.20 22.83 -0.14
N PHE A 228 37.29 22.02 0.41
CA PHE A 228 36.23 22.46 1.31
C PHE A 228 36.49 22.16 2.79
N ASP A 229 37.68 21.66 3.16
CA ASP A 229 38.01 21.36 4.56
C ASP A 229 37.87 22.59 5.49
N PRO A 230 38.36 23.80 5.14
CA PRO A 230 38.14 24.99 5.96
C PRO A 230 36.66 25.36 6.11
N PHE A 231 35.87 25.14 5.06
CA PHE A 231 34.43 25.39 5.07
C PHE A 231 33.68 24.38 5.95
N MET A 232 34.05 23.09 5.85
CA MET A 232 33.51 22.01 6.68
C MET A 232 33.79 22.26 8.17
N GLU A 233 35.01 22.67 8.51
CA GLU A 233 35.38 23.04 9.88
C GLU A 233 34.62 24.26 10.37
N ALA A 234 34.49 25.32 9.55
CA ALA A 234 33.74 26.52 9.93
C ALA A 234 32.26 26.21 10.25
N VAL A 235 31.58 25.43 9.40
CA VAL A 235 30.19 24.99 9.64
C VAL A 235 30.10 24.11 10.88
N SER A 236 31.06 23.21 11.08
CA SER A 236 31.10 22.31 12.24
C SER A 236 31.33 23.06 13.55
N ASN A 237 32.23 24.04 13.57
CA ASN A 237 32.52 24.90 14.72
C ASN A 237 31.32 25.73 15.11
N ALA A 238 30.68 26.40 14.15
CA ALA A 238 29.47 27.17 14.42
C ALA A 238 28.33 26.31 15.01
N ARG A 239 28.19 25.06 14.53
CA ARG A 239 27.22 24.10 15.09
C ARG A 239 27.60 23.64 16.50
N ARG A 240 28.89 23.45 16.80
CA ARG A 240 29.36 23.13 18.17
C ARG A 240 29.08 24.29 19.12
N GLU A 241 29.39 25.52 18.72
CA GLU A 241 29.17 26.72 19.53
C GLU A 241 27.70 27.00 19.83
N GLY A 242 26.82 26.94 18.82
CA GLY A 242 25.38 27.17 19.04
C GLY A 242 24.69 26.11 19.91
N ASN A 243 25.34 24.96 20.12
CA ASN A 243 24.88 23.98 21.09
C ASN A 243 25.38 24.29 22.51
N ALA A 244 26.61 24.77 22.65
CA ALA A 244 27.17 25.18 23.95
C ALA A 244 26.49 26.46 24.47
N ASP A 245 26.13 27.36 23.57
CA ASP A 245 25.50 28.64 23.87
C ASP A 245 24.18 28.79 23.09
N LYS A 246 23.05 28.76 23.83
CA LYS A 246 21.71 28.88 23.27
C LYS A 246 21.48 30.22 22.55
N SER A 247 22.22 31.29 22.87
CA SER A 247 22.12 32.57 22.18
C SER A 247 22.59 32.49 20.73
N LYS A 248 23.50 31.55 20.43
CA LYS A 248 24.05 31.29 19.09
C LYS A 248 23.25 30.21 18.31
N ALA A 249 22.14 29.73 18.85
CA ALA A 249 21.34 28.68 18.21
C ALA A 249 20.83 29.07 16.81
N MET A 250 20.49 30.35 16.59
CA MET A 250 20.07 30.85 15.28
C MET A 250 21.22 30.77 14.25
N ILE A 251 22.44 31.14 14.65
CA ILE A 251 23.63 31.10 13.79
C ILE A 251 23.95 29.64 13.42
N ALA A 252 23.87 28.71 14.38
CA ALA A 252 24.07 27.29 14.10
C ALA A 252 23.09 26.72 13.06
N GLU A 253 21.81 27.13 13.12
CA GLU A 253 20.81 26.72 12.13
C GLU A 253 21.07 27.32 10.75
N MET A 254 21.46 28.60 10.69
CA MET A 254 21.86 29.23 9.43
C MET A 254 23.05 28.51 8.81
N MET A 255 24.08 28.18 9.61
CA MET A 255 25.28 27.48 9.12
C MET A 255 24.99 26.05 8.68
N LYS A 256 24.05 25.34 9.34
CA LYS A 256 23.58 24.03 8.87
C LYS A 256 22.94 24.12 7.48
N LEU A 257 22.11 25.14 7.25
CA LEU A 257 21.49 25.37 5.94
C LEU A 257 22.56 25.70 4.90
N VAL A 258 23.52 26.56 5.23
CA VAL A 258 24.65 26.91 4.35
C VAL A 258 25.44 25.67 3.98
N GLY A 259 25.83 24.85 4.95
CA GLY A 259 26.58 23.60 4.74
C GLY A 259 25.85 22.62 3.82
N ASN A 260 24.56 22.37 4.06
CA ASN A 260 23.76 21.47 3.21
C ASN A 260 23.48 22.03 1.81
N SER A 261 23.27 23.34 1.71
CA SER A 261 22.97 24.00 0.44
C SER A 261 24.19 24.15 -0.47
N ALA A 262 25.40 24.23 0.10
CA ALA A 262 26.64 24.27 -0.67
C ALA A 262 26.79 23.04 -1.59
N PHE A 263 26.56 21.83 -1.06
CA PHE A 263 26.59 20.60 -1.86
C PHE A 263 25.56 20.64 -3.00
N GLY A 264 24.32 21.03 -2.69
CA GLY A 264 23.25 21.13 -3.69
C GLY A 264 23.52 22.20 -4.76
N ARG A 265 24.26 23.27 -4.42
CA ARG A 265 24.70 24.30 -5.37
C ARG A 265 25.77 23.79 -6.31
N SER A 266 26.73 23.01 -5.82
CA SER A 266 27.79 22.42 -6.65
C SER A 266 27.25 21.41 -7.68
N GLY A 267 26.13 20.74 -7.39
CA GLY A 267 25.45 19.81 -8.30
C GLY A 267 24.24 20.40 -9.02
N MET A 268 24.06 21.73 -9.01
CA MET A 268 22.88 22.37 -9.56
C MET A 268 22.84 22.25 -11.08
N ASN A 269 21.70 21.83 -11.63
CA ASN A 269 21.47 21.98 -13.06
C ASN A 269 21.35 23.48 -13.38
N ASN A 270 22.23 23.99 -14.22
CA ASN A 270 22.28 25.41 -14.58
C ASN A 270 21.06 25.91 -15.36
N GLU A 271 20.14 25.01 -15.74
CA GLU A 271 18.95 25.34 -16.53
C GLU A 271 17.68 25.67 -15.71
N GLN A 272 17.61 25.33 -14.41
CA GLN A 272 16.35 25.47 -13.64
C GLN A 272 16.62 25.79 -12.16
N ALA A 273 16.45 27.05 -11.75
CA ALA A 273 16.59 27.46 -10.34
C ALA A 273 15.32 28.12 -9.78
N GLN A 274 14.63 27.44 -8.85
CA GLN A 274 13.69 28.03 -7.89
C GLN A 274 13.93 27.50 -6.47
N ARG A 275 13.83 28.38 -5.47
CA ARG A 275 14.21 28.16 -4.05
C ARG A 275 13.05 27.64 -3.18
N GLY A 276 13.37 26.83 -2.17
CA GLY A 276 12.43 26.34 -1.14
C GLY A 276 13.04 26.23 0.28
N GLN A 277 12.18 26.23 1.30
CA GLN A 277 12.41 26.51 2.75
C GLN A 277 12.87 25.33 3.64
N VAL A 278 13.15 25.66 4.91
CA VAL A 278 14.03 25.04 5.94
C VAL A 278 13.32 24.06 6.91
N ALA A 279 14.04 23.07 7.45
CA ALA A 279 13.61 22.15 8.54
C ALA A 279 14.70 21.90 9.62
N LYS A 280 14.26 21.57 10.87
CA LYS A 280 14.98 21.60 12.17
C LYS A 280 16.01 20.49 12.48
N PHE A 281 16.85 20.79 13.49
CA PHE A 281 17.98 20.17 14.24
C PHE A 281 18.30 18.65 14.28
N ASP A 282 19.62 18.36 14.45
CA ASP A 282 20.21 17.25 15.26
C ASP A 282 21.75 17.43 15.53
N ARG A 283 22.37 16.64 16.45
CA ARG A 283 23.76 16.76 17.03
C ARG A 283 24.95 16.23 16.14
N PRO A 284 26.22 15.93 16.61
CA PRO A 284 27.46 16.59 16.14
C PRO A 284 28.54 15.69 15.45
N THR A 285 29.66 16.30 15.03
CA THR A 285 30.80 15.74 14.25
C THR A 285 30.40 15.13 12.90
N PRO A 286 30.73 15.79 11.78
CA PRO A 286 30.43 15.28 10.44
C PRO A 286 30.96 13.85 10.26
N GLY A 287 30.12 12.97 9.70
CA GLY A 287 30.50 11.60 9.35
C GLY A 287 30.33 10.55 10.46
N LEU A 288 30.06 10.94 11.72
CA LEU A 288 29.72 9.98 12.77
C LEU A 288 28.24 9.57 12.72
N PHE A 289 27.96 8.32 13.05
CA PHE A 289 26.60 7.81 13.20
C PHE A 289 26.02 8.20 14.58
N LYS A 290 24.87 8.86 14.59
CA LYS A 290 24.02 9.03 15.77
C LYS A 290 22.92 7.98 15.77
N GLU A 291 22.52 7.51 16.95
CA GLU A 291 21.29 6.74 17.11
C GLU A 291 20.08 7.67 16.98
N GLU A 292 19.26 7.48 15.94
CA GLU A 292 18.01 8.22 15.76
C GLU A 292 16.79 7.51 16.30
N TRP A 293 16.85 6.19 16.38
CA TRP A 293 15.71 5.38 16.76
C TRP A 293 16.15 4.13 17.49
N ARG A 294 15.37 3.76 18.50
CA ARG A 294 15.48 2.48 19.18
C ARG A 294 14.10 2.02 19.59
N GLY A 295 13.71 0.87 19.05
CA GLY A 295 12.43 0.23 19.33
C GLY A 295 12.47 -1.28 19.07
N ASN A 296 11.32 -1.93 19.16
CA ASN A 296 11.14 -3.36 18.92
C ASN A 296 10.05 -3.66 17.89
N ALA A 297 9.40 -2.63 17.30
CA ALA A 297 8.46 -2.78 16.20
C ALA A 297 8.70 -1.78 15.07
N MET A 298 8.52 -2.25 13.83
CA MET A 298 8.56 -1.44 12.60
C MET A 298 7.68 -2.07 11.53
N VAL A 299 6.96 -1.22 10.79
CA VAL A 299 6.28 -1.60 9.55
C VAL A 299 6.86 -0.76 8.42
N SER A 300 7.46 -1.42 7.43
CA SER A 300 7.96 -0.79 6.21
C SER A 300 7.12 -1.24 5.03
N LEU A 301 6.56 -0.27 4.30
CA LEU A 301 5.73 -0.53 3.11
C LEU A 301 6.53 -0.32 1.83
N SER A 302 7.37 0.71 1.82
CA SER A 302 8.29 1.01 0.72
C SER A 302 9.38 1.98 1.19
N SER A 303 10.35 2.25 0.32
CA SER A 303 11.37 3.27 0.56
C SER A 303 10.74 4.61 0.97
N LYS A 304 11.12 5.11 2.16
CA LYS A 304 10.61 6.35 2.76
C LYS A 304 9.13 6.33 3.15
N ASN A 305 8.53 5.15 3.28
CA ASN A 305 7.18 4.93 3.82
C ASN A 305 7.24 3.81 4.88
N TYR A 306 7.48 4.22 6.13
CA TYR A 306 7.60 3.30 7.26
C TYR A 306 7.15 3.96 8.56
N ILE A 307 6.83 3.13 9.54
CA ILE A 307 6.60 3.53 10.92
C ILE A 307 7.42 2.66 11.85
N CYS A 308 8.03 3.26 12.86
CA CYS A 308 8.66 2.58 13.97
C CYS A 308 7.95 3.01 15.26
N TYR A 309 7.71 2.07 16.17
CA TYR A 309 7.00 2.35 17.42
C TYR A 309 7.45 1.38 18.52
N LEU A 310 7.16 1.75 19.77
CA LEU A 310 7.20 0.83 20.90
C LEU A 310 5.76 0.38 21.16
N PRO A 311 5.44 -0.94 21.09
CA PRO A 311 4.09 -1.41 21.37
C PRO A 311 3.61 -0.93 22.73
N ASP A 312 4.45 -1.00 23.77
CA ASP A 312 4.06 -0.71 25.15
C ASP A 312 4.04 0.79 25.50
N ASP A 313 4.53 1.66 24.63
CA ASP A 313 4.64 3.12 24.87
C ASP A 313 4.01 3.91 23.72
N GLU A 314 2.81 4.43 23.96
CA GLU A 314 2.00 5.16 22.98
C GLU A 314 2.64 6.48 22.51
N HIS A 315 3.63 7.01 23.24
CA HIS A 315 4.19 8.33 22.97
C HIS A 315 5.46 8.28 22.10
N LYS A 316 6.07 7.10 21.92
CA LYS A 316 7.31 6.96 21.15
C LYS A 316 7.04 6.31 19.80
N VAL A 317 6.82 7.15 18.79
CA VAL A 317 6.59 6.75 17.39
C VAL A 317 7.46 7.60 16.45
N LYS A 318 8.01 6.98 15.39
CA LYS A 318 8.68 7.66 14.27
C LYS A 318 8.00 7.26 12.96
N VAL A 319 7.42 8.22 12.25
CA VAL A 319 6.74 8.01 10.97
C VAL A 319 7.52 8.67 9.84
N SER A 320 7.71 7.94 8.75
CA SER A 320 8.15 8.47 7.45
C SER A 320 7.08 8.12 6.42
N ALA A 321 6.54 9.14 5.73
CA ALA A 321 5.50 8.95 4.71
C ALA A 321 5.70 9.96 3.57
N LYS A 322 6.67 9.68 2.70
CA LYS A 322 7.06 10.63 1.64
C LYS A 322 5.93 10.83 0.63
N GLY A 323 5.58 12.09 0.39
CA GLY A 323 4.52 12.48 -0.56
C GLY A 323 3.12 12.54 0.07
N ILE A 324 2.98 12.20 1.35
CA ILE A 324 1.73 12.32 2.10
C ILE A 324 1.79 13.59 2.95
N GLN A 325 0.74 14.41 2.89
CA GLN A 325 0.65 15.60 3.71
C GLN A 325 0.42 15.23 5.18
N GLN A 326 1.29 15.75 6.05
CA GLN A 326 1.20 15.58 7.50
C GLN A 326 0.77 16.92 8.14
N GLY A 327 -0.14 16.85 9.12
CA GLY A 327 -0.54 18.02 9.93
C GLY A 327 -1.99 18.48 9.72
N ARG A 328 -2.45 19.36 10.63
CA ARG A 328 -3.85 19.84 10.72
C ARG A 328 -4.90 18.72 10.75
N GLY A 329 -4.59 17.61 11.43
CA GLY A 329 -5.49 16.45 11.56
C GLY A 329 -5.63 15.57 10.31
N ARG A 330 -4.92 15.87 9.21
CA ARG A 330 -5.01 15.06 7.97
C ARG A 330 -4.28 13.73 8.12
N ASN A 331 -4.91 12.67 7.62
CA ASN A 331 -4.37 11.30 7.54
C ASN A 331 -3.93 10.71 8.90
N VAL A 332 -4.41 11.26 10.02
CA VAL A 332 -4.06 10.78 11.37
C VAL A 332 -4.59 9.37 11.61
N ASP A 333 -5.69 9.01 10.97
CA ASP A 333 -6.31 7.69 10.94
C ASP A 333 -5.48 6.64 10.18
N VAL A 334 -4.58 7.07 9.28
CA VAL A 334 -3.73 6.18 8.48
C VAL A 334 -2.27 6.21 8.93
N LEU A 335 -1.76 7.36 9.38
CA LEU A 335 -0.36 7.57 9.77
C LEU A 335 -0.11 7.19 11.24
N ASN A 336 -0.59 6.01 11.62
CA ASN A 336 -0.42 5.41 12.94
C ASN A 336 -0.10 3.90 12.78
N PRO A 337 0.31 3.20 13.85
CA PRO A 337 0.66 1.78 13.77
C PRO A 337 -0.44 0.92 13.14
N ASP A 338 -1.69 1.07 13.58
CA ASP A 338 -2.83 0.31 13.06
C ASP A 338 -3.04 0.54 11.56
N GLY A 339 -2.96 1.80 11.11
CA GLY A 339 -3.09 2.19 9.72
C GLY A 339 -2.05 1.51 8.84
N PHE A 340 -0.76 1.60 9.23
CA PHE A 340 0.34 0.93 8.52
C PHE A 340 0.23 -0.59 8.54
N GLU A 341 -0.14 -1.18 9.67
CA GLU A 341 -0.37 -2.62 9.78
C GLU A 341 -1.50 -3.07 8.86
N THR A 342 -2.62 -2.34 8.79
CA THR A 342 -3.73 -2.71 7.90
C THR A 342 -3.34 -2.72 6.43
N VAL A 343 -2.39 -1.88 6.00
CA VAL A 343 -1.88 -1.91 4.62
C VAL A 343 -1.16 -3.22 4.33
N ARG A 344 -0.39 -3.74 5.30
CA ARG A 344 0.35 -5.00 5.17
C ARG A 344 -0.56 -6.22 5.00
N PHE A 345 -1.80 -6.13 5.48
CA PHE A 345 -2.81 -7.17 5.34
C PHE A 345 -3.76 -6.93 4.15
N GLN A 346 -3.52 -5.90 3.31
CA GLN A 346 -4.34 -5.67 2.12
C GLN A 346 -4.22 -6.78 1.09
N ASP A 347 -3.10 -7.49 1.02
CA ASP A 347 -2.96 -8.64 0.11
C ASP A 347 -3.85 -9.84 0.51
N GLN A 348 -4.36 -9.86 1.75
CA GLN A 348 -5.39 -10.80 2.20
C GLN A 348 -6.81 -10.36 1.81
N LYS A 349 -6.98 -9.14 1.26
CA LYS A 349 -8.22 -8.70 0.62
C LYS A 349 -8.37 -9.41 -0.73
N LYS A 350 -8.68 -10.70 -0.72
CA LYS A 350 -9.37 -11.26 -1.89
C LYS A 350 -10.61 -10.39 -2.13
N TRP A 351 -10.78 -9.93 -3.37
CA TRP A 351 -11.84 -9.03 -3.83
C TRP A 351 -13.17 -9.29 -3.09
N PHE A 352 -13.69 -8.22 -2.48
CA PHE A 352 -14.92 -8.25 -1.69
C PHE A 352 -16.14 -8.39 -2.60
N ASP A 353 -16.55 -9.62 -2.92
CA ASP A 353 -17.82 -9.91 -3.58
C ASP A 353 -19.00 -10.02 -2.59
N GLY A 354 -18.73 -9.98 -1.28
CA GLY A 354 -19.68 -10.37 -0.22
C GLY A 354 -20.49 -9.25 0.46
N PHE A 355 -20.18 -7.97 0.28
CA PHE A 355 -20.92 -6.87 0.90
C PHE A 355 -21.35 -5.83 -0.15
N LYS A 356 -22.52 -6.07 -0.76
CA LYS A 356 -23.32 -5.02 -1.41
C LYS A 356 -24.73 -5.09 -0.85
N ILE A 357 -24.94 -4.45 0.30
CA ILE A 357 -26.28 -4.12 0.79
C ILE A 357 -26.87 -3.16 -0.26
N ALA A 358 -27.95 -3.57 -0.93
CA ALA A 358 -28.60 -2.71 -1.93
C ALA A 358 -29.86 -2.03 -1.39
N SER A 359 -30.31 -2.42 -0.20
CA SER A 359 -31.34 -1.72 0.56
C SER A 359 -31.12 -1.97 2.05
N HIS A 360 -31.31 -0.95 2.87
CA HIS A 360 -31.22 -1.01 4.33
C HIS A 360 -32.32 -1.89 4.96
N ASN A 361 -33.34 -2.30 4.19
CA ASN A 361 -34.39 -3.21 4.66
C ASN A 361 -34.12 -4.66 4.18
N PRO A 362 -34.00 -5.66 5.08
CA PRO A 362 -33.76 -7.07 4.72
C PRO A 362 -34.93 -7.71 3.95
N ASN A 363 -36.14 -7.15 4.05
CA ASN A 363 -37.37 -7.59 3.41
C ASN A 363 -37.67 -6.82 2.12
N SER A 364 -36.63 -6.32 1.44
CA SER A 364 -36.76 -5.65 0.15
C SER A 364 -36.73 -6.64 -1.02
N TRP A 365 -37.76 -6.59 -1.85
CA TRP A 365 -37.95 -7.47 -2.99
C TRP A 365 -38.09 -6.68 -4.29
N GLN A 366 -37.54 -7.23 -5.36
CA GLN A 366 -37.83 -6.81 -6.73
C GLN A 366 -38.69 -7.86 -7.40
N MET A 367 -39.71 -7.44 -8.13
CA MET A 367 -40.59 -8.32 -8.89
C MET A 367 -40.68 -7.89 -10.36
N ASP A 368 -40.83 -8.88 -11.23
CA ASP A 368 -40.99 -8.71 -12.67
C ASP A 368 -41.94 -9.79 -13.23
N LEU A 369 -42.66 -9.46 -14.30
CA LEU A 369 -43.49 -10.38 -15.07
C LEU A 369 -42.72 -10.83 -16.32
N ALA A 370 -42.03 -11.95 -16.21
CA ALA A 370 -41.26 -12.54 -17.30
C ALA A 370 -42.12 -13.46 -18.18
N PHE A 371 -41.65 -13.78 -19.38
CA PHE A 371 -42.28 -14.76 -20.27
C PHE A 371 -41.34 -15.94 -20.57
N TRP A 372 -41.90 -17.16 -20.54
CA TRP A 372 -41.26 -18.40 -20.97
C TRP A 372 -42.22 -19.16 -21.89
N GLU A 373 -41.82 -19.43 -23.14
CA GLU A 373 -42.65 -20.13 -24.13
C GLU A 373 -44.08 -19.55 -24.26
N LYS A 374 -44.18 -18.21 -24.31
CA LYS A 374 -45.43 -17.43 -24.36
C LYS A 374 -46.32 -17.53 -23.10
N ARG A 375 -45.88 -18.21 -22.04
CA ARG A 375 -46.56 -18.25 -20.75
C ARG A 375 -45.97 -17.22 -19.78
N PRO A 376 -46.81 -16.45 -19.05
CA PRO A 376 -46.34 -15.49 -18.06
C PRO A 376 -45.82 -16.19 -16.80
N ILE A 377 -44.71 -15.69 -16.26
CA ILE A 377 -44.09 -16.14 -15.01
C ILE A 377 -43.92 -14.91 -14.12
N LEU A 378 -44.52 -14.93 -12.93
CA LEU A 378 -44.24 -13.96 -11.89
C LEU A 378 -42.90 -14.31 -11.24
N THR A 379 -41.97 -13.37 -11.26
CA THR A 379 -40.61 -13.55 -10.72
C THR A 379 -40.37 -12.54 -9.61
N ALA A 380 -39.75 -12.98 -8.53
CA ALA A 380 -39.38 -12.14 -7.40
C ALA A 380 -37.96 -12.48 -6.95
N ILE A 381 -37.16 -11.47 -6.58
CA ILE A 381 -35.86 -11.68 -5.95
C ILE A 381 -35.68 -10.74 -4.77
N ASN A 382 -35.28 -11.28 -3.62
CA ASN A 382 -34.86 -10.45 -2.51
C ASN A 382 -33.49 -9.83 -2.86
N ILE A 383 -33.41 -8.50 -2.85
CA ILE A 383 -32.24 -7.80 -3.38
C ILE A 383 -31.01 -7.95 -2.48
N ASN A 384 -31.19 -8.30 -1.21
CA ASN A 384 -30.11 -8.50 -0.25
C ASN A 384 -29.72 -9.99 -0.19
N SER A 385 -30.66 -10.88 0.10
CA SER A 385 -30.38 -12.32 0.29
C SER A 385 -30.23 -13.11 -1.01
N ARG A 386 -30.62 -12.52 -2.16
CA ARG A 386 -30.66 -13.18 -3.48
C ARG A 386 -31.54 -14.42 -3.53
N LEU A 387 -32.49 -14.53 -2.61
CA LEU A 387 -33.52 -15.56 -2.64
C LEU A 387 -34.50 -15.26 -3.76
N GLY A 388 -34.55 -16.13 -4.76
CA GLY A 388 -35.44 -16.01 -5.90
C GLY A 388 -36.70 -16.87 -5.74
N ASN A 389 -37.85 -16.32 -6.13
CA ASN A 389 -39.14 -16.99 -6.24
C ASN A 389 -39.66 -16.83 -7.68
N ALA A 390 -40.24 -17.90 -8.23
CA ALA A 390 -40.87 -17.85 -9.54
C ALA A 390 -42.15 -18.69 -9.54
N LYS A 391 -43.22 -18.13 -10.10
CA LYS A 391 -44.52 -18.78 -10.22
C LYS A 391 -45.07 -18.64 -11.64
N LEU A 392 -45.31 -19.77 -12.30
CA LEU A 392 -45.99 -19.79 -13.59
C LEU A 392 -47.44 -19.33 -13.41
N LEU A 393 -47.91 -18.46 -14.30
CA LEU A 393 -49.26 -17.93 -14.29
C LEU A 393 -50.05 -18.52 -15.47
N LEU A 394 -51.36 -18.69 -15.27
CA LEU A 394 -52.27 -19.15 -16.33
C LEU A 394 -52.40 -18.11 -17.45
N ASN A 395 -52.43 -16.83 -17.08
CA ASN A 395 -52.52 -15.69 -18.00
C ASN A 395 -51.99 -14.42 -17.30
N LYS A 396 -51.87 -13.33 -18.07
CA LYS A 396 -51.39 -12.02 -17.60
C LYS A 396 -52.50 -11.08 -17.13
N THR A 397 -53.69 -11.59 -16.79
CA THR A 397 -54.77 -10.70 -16.33
C THR A 397 -54.43 -10.16 -14.94
N ALA A 398 -54.86 -8.93 -14.65
CA ALA A 398 -54.61 -8.29 -13.36
C ALA A 398 -55.11 -9.13 -12.17
N ALA A 399 -56.24 -9.84 -12.33
CA ALA A 399 -56.77 -10.73 -11.30
C ALA A 399 -55.84 -11.90 -10.98
N THR A 400 -55.26 -12.53 -12.01
CA THR A 400 -54.31 -13.65 -11.85
C THR A 400 -53.00 -13.19 -11.22
N VAL A 401 -52.48 -12.04 -11.65
CA VAL A 401 -51.25 -11.43 -11.09
C VAL A 401 -51.47 -11.03 -9.62
N LEU A 402 -52.60 -10.42 -9.30
CA LEU A 402 -52.95 -10.02 -7.93
C LEU A 402 -53.09 -11.21 -6.98
N ALA A 403 -53.73 -12.30 -7.44
CA ALA A 403 -53.83 -13.53 -6.64
C ALA A 403 -52.45 -14.14 -6.36
N ALA A 404 -51.56 -14.13 -7.35
CA ALA A 404 -50.19 -14.60 -7.19
C ALA A 404 -49.36 -13.71 -6.25
N LEU A 405 -49.53 -12.39 -6.34
CA LEU A 405 -48.90 -11.40 -5.46
C LEU A 405 -49.34 -11.58 -3.99
N LYS A 406 -50.64 -11.73 -3.75
CA LYS A 406 -51.19 -11.98 -2.40
C LYS A 406 -50.61 -13.26 -1.79
N ALA A 407 -50.54 -14.34 -2.57
CA ALA A 407 -49.92 -15.58 -2.13
C ALA A 407 -48.43 -15.40 -1.82
N PHE A 408 -47.71 -14.60 -2.63
CA PHE A 408 -46.30 -14.32 -2.41
C PHE A 408 -46.03 -13.56 -1.10
N VAL A 409 -46.80 -12.49 -0.84
CA VAL A 409 -46.70 -11.68 0.40
C VAL A 409 -47.15 -12.47 1.64
N HIS A 410 -48.04 -13.46 1.49
CA HIS A 410 -48.38 -14.35 2.61
C HIS A 410 -47.25 -15.32 2.95
N LEU A 411 -46.48 -15.75 1.94
CA LEU A 411 -45.38 -16.72 2.10
C LEU A 411 -44.04 -16.07 2.51
N HIS A 412 -43.89 -14.76 2.32
CA HIS A 412 -42.63 -14.05 2.55
C HIS A 412 -42.89 -12.75 3.28
N THR A 413 -42.01 -12.39 4.22
CA THR A 413 -42.00 -11.04 4.79
C THR A 413 -41.52 -10.06 3.71
N VAL A 414 -42.39 -9.12 3.34
CA VAL A 414 -42.16 -8.11 2.30
C VAL A 414 -42.50 -6.75 2.88
N ASP A 415 -41.48 -5.92 3.08
CA ASP A 415 -41.67 -4.54 3.58
C ASP A 415 -41.56 -3.53 2.44
N ILE A 416 -40.70 -3.82 1.45
CA ILE A 416 -40.49 -2.99 0.26
C ILE A 416 -40.60 -3.88 -0.96
N LEU A 417 -41.41 -3.46 -1.94
CA LEU A 417 -41.58 -4.15 -3.20
C LEU A 417 -41.43 -3.18 -4.37
N ALA A 418 -40.45 -3.43 -5.25
CA ALA A 418 -40.22 -2.64 -6.45
C ALA A 418 -40.56 -3.46 -7.72
N SER A 419 -41.27 -2.84 -8.67
CA SER A 419 -41.63 -3.42 -9.97
C SER A 419 -41.55 -2.35 -11.07
N ASP A 420 -41.16 -2.75 -12.27
CA ASP A 420 -41.06 -1.91 -13.48
C ASP A 420 -42.30 -2.01 -14.39
N ASN A 421 -43.21 -2.95 -14.13
CA ASN A 421 -44.41 -3.18 -14.95
C ASN A 421 -45.59 -2.30 -14.49
N GLY A 422 -45.58 -1.04 -14.95
CA GLY A 422 -46.41 0.09 -14.50
C GLY A 422 -47.92 0.07 -14.80
N SER A 423 -48.60 -1.07 -14.85
CA SER A 423 -50.08 -1.10 -14.87
C SER A 423 -50.69 -2.26 -14.09
N GLU A 424 -49.96 -3.36 -13.89
CA GLU A 424 -50.43 -4.58 -13.23
C GLU A 424 -50.13 -4.60 -11.72
N PHE A 425 -49.26 -3.70 -11.24
CA PHE A 425 -48.77 -3.64 -9.85
C PHE A 425 -49.17 -2.38 -9.07
N MET A 426 -50.14 -1.60 -9.56
CA MET A 426 -50.53 -0.25 -9.12
C MET A 426 -51.07 -0.08 -7.68
N SER A 427 -50.96 -1.08 -6.80
CA SER A 427 -51.55 -1.05 -5.44
C SER A 427 -50.56 -1.06 -4.27
N TYR A 428 -49.24 -0.99 -4.52
CA TYR A 428 -48.21 -0.94 -3.48
C TYR A 428 -47.16 0.15 -3.77
N ASN A 429 -46.69 0.83 -2.72
CA ASN A 429 -45.78 2.00 -2.76
C ASN A 429 -44.63 1.81 -3.74
N ASN A 430 -44.70 2.49 -4.89
CA ASN A 430 -43.64 2.54 -5.87
C ASN A 430 -42.63 3.63 -5.50
N GLU A 431 -41.41 3.26 -5.12
CA GLU A 431 -40.25 4.15 -5.27
C GLU A 431 -39.60 3.89 -6.65
N PRO A 432 -39.30 4.93 -7.44
CA PRO A 432 -38.64 4.77 -8.74
C PRO A 432 -37.24 4.18 -8.53
N GLY A 433 -36.99 3.03 -9.18
CA GLY A 433 -35.78 2.25 -8.98
C GLY A 433 -34.53 2.88 -9.61
N ASP A 434 -33.41 2.85 -8.88
CA ASP A 434 -32.07 3.11 -9.43
C ASP A 434 -31.68 2.00 -10.43
N HIS A 435 -31.23 2.41 -11.63
CA HIS A 435 -30.77 1.52 -12.71
C HIS A 435 -29.70 0.51 -12.27
N GLY A 436 -28.89 0.82 -11.24
CA GLY A 436 -27.92 -0.13 -10.66
C GLY A 436 -28.56 -1.31 -9.91
N THR A 437 -29.74 -1.10 -9.34
CA THR A 437 -30.49 -2.07 -8.52
C THR A 437 -31.39 -2.94 -9.39
N MET A 438 -31.97 -2.40 -10.48
CA MET A 438 -32.83 -3.14 -11.43
C MET A 438 -32.15 -4.32 -12.14
N GLY A 439 -30.82 -4.28 -12.35
CA GLY A 439 -30.13 -5.39 -12.99
C GLY A 439 -30.13 -6.73 -12.22
N LYS A 440 -30.67 -6.79 -10.98
CA LYS A 440 -30.72 -8.02 -10.18
C LYS A 440 -31.86 -8.95 -10.62
N ILE A 441 -33.06 -8.43 -10.84
CA ILE A 441 -34.21 -9.22 -11.32
C ILE A 441 -34.00 -9.68 -12.77
N GLU A 442 -33.40 -8.85 -13.63
CA GLU A 442 -33.04 -9.23 -15.00
C GLU A 442 -32.05 -10.42 -15.03
N ARG A 443 -31.02 -10.39 -14.17
CA ARG A 443 -30.04 -11.49 -14.05
C ARG A 443 -30.68 -12.76 -13.49
N PHE A 444 -31.62 -12.63 -12.55
CA PHE A 444 -32.42 -13.75 -12.07
C PHE A 444 -33.22 -14.37 -13.22
N ASN A 445 -33.93 -13.55 -14.00
CA ASN A 445 -34.75 -14.00 -15.12
C ASN A 445 -33.92 -14.68 -16.22
N LYS A 446 -32.73 -14.15 -16.53
CA LYS A 446 -31.78 -14.80 -17.44
C LYS A 446 -31.35 -16.18 -16.92
N THR A 447 -31.03 -16.28 -15.63
CA THR A 447 -30.59 -17.54 -15.00
C THR A 447 -31.72 -18.57 -14.94
N LEU A 448 -32.93 -18.12 -14.59
CA LEU A 448 -34.12 -18.96 -14.52
C LEU A 448 -34.44 -19.56 -15.90
N LYS A 449 -34.48 -18.73 -16.95
CA LYS A 449 -34.72 -19.18 -18.33
C LYS A 449 -33.68 -20.21 -18.78
N GLN A 450 -32.38 -19.94 -18.56
CA GLN A 450 -31.32 -20.90 -18.89
C GLN A 450 -31.47 -22.26 -18.19
N ARG A 451 -31.97 -22.27 -16.94
CA ARG A 451 -32.21 -23.50 -16.19
C ARG A 451 -33.46 -24.24 -16.65
N LEU A 452 -34.52 -23.50 -17.01
CA LEU A 452 -35.72 -24.08 -17.61
C LEU A 452 -35.39 -24.76 -18.94
N THR A 453 -34.54 -24.15 -19.78
CA THR A 453 -34.03 -24.77 -21.03
C THR A 453 -33.28 -26.08 -20.77
N LYS A 454 -32.48 -26.15 -19.70
CA LYS A 454 -31.63 -27.32 -19.40
C LYS A 454 -32.38 -28.50 -18.78
N LYS A 455 -33.56 -28.28 -18.21
CA LYS A 455 -34.26 -29.31 -17.43
C LYS A 455 -35.34 -30.09 -18.19
N ASN A 456 -35.69 -29.77 -19.45
CA ASN A 456 -36.77 -30.44 -20.22
C ASN A 456 -38.02 -30.73 -19.36
N VAL A 457 -38.48 -29.72 -18.59
CA VAL A 457 -39.55 -29.91 -17.61
C VAL A 457 -40.90 -30.02 -18.33
N SER A 458 -41.57 -31.17 -18.20
CA SER A 458 -42.95 -31.39 -18.65
C SER A 458 -43.96 -30.65 -17.75
N GLN A 459 -45.16 -30.48 -18.28
CA GLN A 459 -46.07 -29.36 -18.01
C GLN A 459 -46.76 -29.30 -16.63
N GLU A 460 -46.44 -30.18 -15.67
CA GLU A 460 -47.24 -30.34 -14.44
C GLU A 460 -46.53 -30.15 -13.08
N ASP A 461 -45.20 -29.99 -13.02
CA ASP A 461 -44.49 -29.81 -11.73
C ASP A 461 -43.90 -28.40 -11.54
N TYR A 462 -44.76 -27.39 -11.36
CA TYR A 462 -44.34 -26.03 -11.00
C TYR A 462 -44.76 -25.66 -9.57
N THR A 463 -44.22 -26.38 -8.59
CA THR A 463 -44.30 -25.96 -7.18
C THR A 463 -42.95 -25.44 -6.72
N ILE A 464 -42.92 -24.13 -6.43
CA ILE A 464 -41.92 -23.33 -5.68
C ILE A 464 -40.46 -23.83 -5.83
N ALA A 465 -39.78 -23.37 -6.89
CA ALA A 465 -38.34 -23.53 -6.96
C ALA A 465 -37.64 -22.40 -6.18
N TYR A 466 -37.18 -22.70 -4.97
CA TYR A 466 -36.26 -21.83 -4.23
C TYR A 466 -34.90 -21.82 -4.93
N TYR A 467 -34.46 -20.64 -5.38
CA TYR A 467 -33.16 -20.49 -6.01
C TYR A 467 -32.23 -19.65 -5.13
N ARG A 468 -31.18 -20.28 -4.58
CA ARG A 468 -29.95 -19.58 -4.17
C ARG A 468 -29.07 -19.42 -5.40
N CYS A 469 -28.88 -18.18 -5.84
CA CYS A 469 -27.98 -17.86 -6.95
C CYS A 469 -26.52 -17.87 -6.44
N TYR A 470 -25.95 -19.05 -6.22
CA TYR A 470 -24.49 -19.16 -6.04
C TYR A 470 -23.82 -19.00 -7.40
N ARG A 471 -22.99 -17.97 -7.55
CA ARG A 471 -21.88 -18.05 -8.49
C ARG A 471 -20.96 -19.15 -7.95
N LYS A 472 -20.72 -20.20 -8.73
CA LYS A 472 -19.44 -20.89 -8.63
C LYS A 472 -18.39 -19.86 -9.02
N LEU A 473 -17.63 -19.40 -8.03
CA LEU A 473 -16.18 -19.13 -8.04
C LEU A 473 -15.80 -18.59 -6.67
#